data_AF-A0A356TKY5-F1
#
_entry.id   AF-A0A356TKY5-F1
#
_cell.length_a   1.000
_cell.length_b   1.000
_cell.length_c   1.000
_cell.angle_alpha   90.00
_cell.angle_beta   90.00
_cell.angle_gamma   90.00
#
_symmetry.space_group_name_H-M   'P 1'
#
loop_
_entity.id
_entity.type
_entity.pdbx_description
1 polymer ?
#
loop_
_entity_poly.entity_id
_entity_poly.type
_entity_poly.pdbx_seq_one_letter_code
_entity_poly.pdbx_strand_id
1 'polypeptide(L)'
;STLSETLRLQVKAPPPRLITRRHDLPKPFEDAVLQALAKDPLERTATVEDFREALAAAWECSRDETGSPFVLIVDDEPGYRSLLTKLLTRAFPTARVEAVPDGTRALALARSHPPNLVLSDLDMPGMNGIELTAELRAHEATREVPILVATGVGGPRDWHVLSQLGADAFVIKPFDPLQIIGMAESLLARRAAWRPPPRSRRSS
;
A
#
# COMPACT_ATOMS: atom_id res chain seq x y z
N SER A 1 -34.13 39.61 -21.20
CA SER A 1 -33.88 39.27 -19.77
C SER A 1 -33.28 37.87 -19.62
N THR A 2 -32.28 37.53 -20.43
CA THR A 2 -31.72 36.16 -20.51
C THR A 2 -30.42 36.01 -19.73
N LEU A 3 -29.57 37.06 -19.69
CA LEU A 3 -28.29 37.05 -18.95
C LEU A 3 -28.43 36.78 -17.45
N SER A 4 -29.46 37.32 -16.80
CA SER A 4 -29.72 37.11 -15.37
C SER A 4 -30.17 35.68 -15.04
N GLU A 5 -30.75 34.98 -16.01
CA GLU A 5 -31.21 33.60 -15.88
C GLU A 5 -30.06 32.60 -16.09
N THR A 6 -29.18 32.86 -17.07
CA THR A 6 -27.94 32.09 -17.27
C THR A 6 -26.97 32.24 -16.09
N LEU A 7 -26.80 33.45 -15.55
CA LEU A 7 -25.98 33.67 -14.34
C LEU A 7 -26.54 32.92 -13.13
N ARG A 8 -27.87 32.88 -12.94
CA ARG A 8 -28.50 32.11 -11.85
C ARG A 8 -28.29 30.60 -11.99
N LEU A 9 -28.34 30.07 -13.21
CA LEU A 9 -28.09 28.64 -13.47
C LEU A 9 -26.62 28.28 -13.21
N GLN A 10 -25.69 29.14 -13.61
CA GLN A 10 -24.25 28.95 -13.34
C GLN A 10 -23.89 29.11 -11.86
N VAL A 11 -24.69 29.80 -11.05
CA VAL A 11 -24.46 29.91 -9.60
C VAL A 11 -25.05 28.71 -8.83
N LYS A 12 -26.13 28.08 -9.30
CA LYS A 12 -26.81 27.00 -8.53
C LYS A 12 -26.37 25.56 -8.80
N ALA A 13 -25.71 25.26 -9.93
CA ALA A 13 -25.32 23.87 -10.22
C ALA A 13 -24.22 23.38 -9.24
N PRO A 14 -24.33 22.20 -8.60
CA PRO A 14 -23.25 21.68 -7.77
C PRO A 14 -21.97 21.47 -8.59
N PRO A 15 -20.77 21.61 -7.99
CA PRO A 15 -19.53 21.31 -8.68
C PRO A 15 -19.56 19.88 -9.25
N PRO A 16 -19.04 19.67 -10.47
CA PRO A 16 -19.04 18.35 -11.08
C PRO A 16 -18.18 17.38 -10.26
N ARG A 17 -18.74 16.19 -10.00
CA ARG A 17 -18.09 15.11 -9.26
C ARG A 17 -16.86 14.58 -10.00
N LEU A 18 -15.73 14.46 -9.30
CA LEU A 18 -14.47 13.99 -9.86
C LEU A 18 -14.51 12.49 -10.18
N ILE A 19 -15.29 11.70 -9.42
CA ILE A 19 -15.43 10.26 -9.65
C ILE A 19 -16.04 9.94 -11.01
N THR A 20 -16.72 10.92 -11.63
CA THR A 20 -17.26 10.83 -12.99
C THR A 20 -16.17 10.86 -14.08
N ARG A 21 -14.94 11.28 -13.74
CA ARG A 21 -13.78 11.32 -14.66
C ARG A 21 -12.61 10.44 -14.20
N ARG A 22 -12.56 10.06 -12.92
CA ARG A 22 -11.56 9.18 -12.32
C ARG A 22 -12.21 8.28 -11.27
N HIS A 23 -12.59 7.07 -11.67
CA HIS A 23 -13.27 6.10 -10.82
C HIS A 23 -12.35 5.49 -9.73
N ASP A 24 -11.05 5.75 -9.80
CA ASP A 24 -10.01 5.31 -8.87
C ASP A 24 -9.86 6.25 -7.65
N LEU A 25 -10.53 7.40 -7.64
CA LEU A 25 -10.46 8.36 -6.54
C LEU A 25 -11.27 7.86 -5.33
N PRO A 26 -10.68 7.81 -4.13
CA PRO A 26 -11.43 7.47 -2.93
C PRO A 26 -12.51 8.52 -2.61
N LYS A 27 -13.67 8.09 -2.13
CA LYS A 27 -14.78 8.99 -1.77
C LYS A 27 -14.39 10.12 -0.79
N PRO A 28 -13.63 9.85 0.30
CA PRO A 28 -13.20 10.92 1.20
C PRO A 28 -12.37 12.01 0.48
N PHE A 29 -11.56 11.60 -0.51
CA PHE A 29 -10.79 12.52 -1.32
C PHE A 29 -11.67 13.33 -2.27
N GLU A 30 -12.68 12.70 -2.89
CA GLU A 30 -13.67 13.41 -3.69
C GLU A 30 -14.42 14.46 -2.86
N ASP A 31 -14.84 14.12 -1.64
CA ASP A 31 -15.56 15.02 -0.75
C ASP A 31 -14.70 16.24 -0.36
N ALA A 32 -13.41 16.03 -0.06
CA ALA A 32 -12.48 17.13 0.22
C ALA A 32 -12.32 18.09 -0.96
N VAL A 33 -12.26 17.57 -2.20
CA VAL A 33 -12.16 18.42 -3.39
C VAL A 33 -13.49 19.12 -3.69
N LEU A 34 -14.63 18.46 -3.51
CA LEU A 34 -15.94 19.09 -3.70
C LEU A 34 -16.17 20.23 -2.70
N GLN A 35 -15.73 20.05 -1.44
CA GLN A 35 -15.77 21.10 -0.42
C GLN A 35 -14.89 22.29 -0.81
N ALA A 36 -13.68 22.06 -1.33
CA ALA A 36 -12.79 23.13 -1.79
C ALA A 36 -13.28 23.87 -3.05
N LEU A 37 -14.17 23.25 -3.81
CA LEU A 37 -14.82 23.81 -5.00
C LEU A 37 -16.26 24.27 -4.73
N ALA A 38 -16.69 24.29 -3.47
CA ALA A 38 -18.01 24.77 -3.08
C ALA A 38 -18.22 26.22 -3.56
N LYS A 39 -19.45 26.51 -4.01
CA LYS A 39 -19.80 27.82 -4.55
C LYS A 39 -20.13 28.84 -3.47
N ASP A 40 -20.59 28.38 -2.31
CA ASP A 40 -20.76 29.22 -1.14
C ASP A 40 -19.37 29.46 -0.49
N PRO A 41 -18.91 30.72 -0.39
CA PRO A 41 -17.65 31.04 0.27
C PRO A 41 -17.57 30.58 1.73
N LEU A 42 -18.70 30.39 2.42
CA LEU A 42 -18.75 29.90 3.80
C LEU A 42 -18.61 28.38 3.90
N GLU A 43 -18.91 27.64 2.83
CA GLU A 43 -18.76 26.18 2.77
C GLU A 43 -17.42 25.76 2.14
N ARG A 44 -16.72 26.71 1.52
CA ARG A 44 -15.43 26.50 0.87
C ARG A 44 -14.29 26.45 1.90
N THR A 45 -13.28 25.61 1.66
CA THR A 45 -12.02 25.67 2.43
C THR A 45 -11.44 27.08 2.38
N ALA A 46 -11.22 27.67 3.55
CA ALA A 46 -10.87 29.08 3.71
C ALA A 46 -9.48 29.41 3.13
N THR A 47 -8.54 28.47 3.22
CA THR A 47 -7.18 28.63 2.71
C THR A 47 -6.71 27.42 1.89
N VAL A 48 -5.62 27.63 1.13
CA VAL A 48 -4.92 26.55 0.41
C VAL A 48 -4.29 25.56 1.39
N GLU A 49 -3.87 26.01 2.58
CA GLU A 49 -3.26 25.14 3.59
C GLU A 49 -4.30 24.22 4.22
N ASP A 50 -5.46 24.76 4.61
CA ASP A 50 -6.58 23.94 5.12
C ASP A 50 -7.04 22.92 4.08
N PHE A 51 -7.02 23.30 2.80
CA PHE A 51 -7.31 22.37 1.72
C PHE A 51 -6.24 21.28 1.59
N ARG A 52 -4.95 21.61 1.68
CA ARG A 52 -3.86 20.64 1.66
C ARG A 52 -3.96 19.66 2.82
N GLU A 53 -4.23 20.15 4.03
CA GLU A 53 -4.41 19.33 5.23
C GLU A 53 -5.64 18.42 5.10
N ALA A 54 -6.78 18.95 4.66
CA ALA A 54 -8.00 18.17 4.42
C ALA A 54 -7.78 17.08 3.35
N LEU A 55 -7.04 17.40 2.28
CA LEU A 55 -6.72 16.45 1.23
C LEU A 55 -5.77 15.34 1.73
N ALA A 56 -4.77 15.69 2.54
CA ALA A 56 -3.85 14.74 3.16
C ALA A 56 -4.60 13.83 4.14
N ALA A 57 -5.43 14.39 5.02
CA ALA A 57 -6.24 13.65 5.97
C ALA A 57 -7.26 12.74 5.27
N ALA A 58 -7.91 13.20 4.19
CA ALA A 58 -8.80 12.39 3.38
C ALA A 58 -8.07 11.26 2.64
N TRP A 59 -6.84 11.50 2.19
CA TRP A 59 -5.98 10.46 1.61
C TRP A 59 -5.55 9.42 2.65
N GLU A 60 -5.26 9.86 3.88
CA GLU A 60 -4.93 8.98 5.01
C GLU A 60 -6.15 8.15 5.44
N CYS A 61 -7.31 8.80 5.62
CA CYS A 61 -8.56 8.16 6.03
C CYS A 61 -9.07 7.17 4.98
N SER A 62 -8.97 7.53 3.70
CA SER A 62 -9.34 6.62 2.63
C SER A 62 -8.44 5.37 2.56
N ARG A 63 -7.17 5.43 2.97
CA ARG A 63 -6.32 4.22 3.04
C ARG A 63 -6.82 3.22 4.08
N ASP A 64 -7.37 3.70 5.19
CA ASP A 64 -7.97 2.85 6.23
C ASP A 64 -9.38 2.37 5.83
N GLU A 65 -10.15 3.19 5.11
CA GLU A 65 -11.53 2.85 4.71
C GLU A 65 -11.64 1.98 3.45
N THR A 66 -10.66 2.01 2.53
CA THR A 66 -10.73 1.26 1.26
C THR A 66 -10.20 -0.18 1.35
N GLY A 67 -9.58 -0.59 2.46
CA GLY A 67 -8.89 -1.89 2.52
C GLY A 67 -7.76 -2.01 1.49
N SER A 68 -7.20 -0.87 1.06
CA SER A 68 -6.13 -0.79 0.08
C SER A 68 -4.89 -1.52 0.59
N PRO A 69 -4.38 -2.54 -0.13
CA PRO A 69 -3.27 -3.33 0.37
C PRO A 69 -1.99 -2.48 0.51
N PHE A 70 -1.31 -2.64 1.63
CA PHE A 70 0.03 -2.10 1.86
C PHE A 70 1.08 -3.15 1.46
N VAL A 71 1.94 -2.80 0.50
CA VAL A 71 3.07 -3.62 0.04
C VAL A 71 4.37 -2.95 0.50
N LEU A 72 5.19 -3.69 1.24
CA LEU A 72 6.50 -3.26 1.70
C LEU A 72 7.59 -3.97 0.89
N ILE A 73 8.47 -3.20 0.25
CA ILE A 73 9.64 -3.67 -0.49
C ILE A 73 10.88 -3.44 0.36
N VAL A 74 11.75 -4.46 0.47
CA VAL A 74 12.98 -4.42 1.25
C VAL A 74 14.10 -4.94 0.37
N ASP A 75 15.01 -4.07 -0.04
CA ASP A 75 16.11 -4.42 -0.94
C ASP A 75 17.19 -3.35 -0.76
N ASP A 76 18.46 -3.71 -0.58
CA ASP A 76 19.54 -2.75 -0.35
C ASP A 76 19.99 -2.08 -1.66
N GLU A 77 19.73 -2.71 -2.81
CA GLU A 77 20.07 -2.19 -4.14
C GLU A 77 19.05 -1.10 -4.59
N PRO A 78 19.49 0.16 -4.78
CA PRO A 78 18.58 1.25 -5.17
C PRO A 78 17.88 1.01 -6.53
N GLY A 79 18.55 0.30 -7.44
CA GLY A 79 18.02 -0.05 -8.76
C GLY A 79 16.79 -0.96 -8.66
N TYR A 80 16.91 -2.09 -7.95
CA TYR A 80 15.79 -2.99 -7.71
C TYR A 80 14.67 -2.34 -6.91
N ARG A 81 14.98 -1.57 -5.85
CA ARG A 81 13.94 -0.81 -5.13
C ARG A 81 13.12 0.07 -6.06
N SER A 82 13.78 0.86 -6.92
CA SER A 82 13.12 1.76 -7.85
C SER A 82 12.29 1.01 -8.90
N LEU A 83 12.83 -0.08 -9.44
CA LEU A 83 12.15 -0.94 -10.40
C LEU A 83 10.87 -1.55 -9.80
N LEU A 84 10.99 -2.23 -8.67
CA LEU A 84 9.89 -2.91 -7.99
C LEU A 84 8.81 -1.93 -7.54
N THR A 85 9.20 -0.77 -7.02
CA THR A 85 8.25 0.29 -6.63
C THR A 85 7.42 0.74 -7.82
N LYS A 86 8.05 1.07 -8.95
CA LYS A 86 7.35 1.47 -10.18
C LYS A 86 6.46 0.36 -10.72
N LEU A 87 6.95 -0.87 -10.73
CA LEU A 87 6.24 -2.04 -11.22
C LEU A 87 4.96 -2.29 -10.42
N LEU A 88 5.08 -2.40 -9.10
CA LEU A 88 3.96 -2.71 -8.21
C LEU A 88 2.98 -1.55 -8.11
N THR A 89 3.45 -0.30 -8.12
CA THR A 89 2.56 0.88 -8.14
C THR A 89 1.72 0.91 -9.42
N ARG A 90 2.30 0.53 -10.57
CA ARG A 90 1.57 0.47 -11.84
C ARG A 90 0.59 -0.70 -11.88
N ALA A 91 0.98 -1.86 -11.36
CA ALA A 91 0.14 -3.06 -11.34
C ALA A 91 -1.01 -2.98 -10.32
N PHE A 92 -0.79 -2.28 -9.21
CA PHE A 92 -1.75 -2.14 -8.11
C PHE A 92 -1.98 -0.65 -7.80
N PRO A 93 -2.76 0.09 -8.62
CA PRO A 93 -2.91 1.55 -8.49
C PRO A 93 -3.51 2.01 -7.17
N THR A 94 -4.27 1.15 -6.49
CA THR A 94 -4.90 1.42 -5.20
C THR A 94 -4.03 1.00 -4.01
N ALA A 95 -2.94 0.26 -4.25
CA ALA A 95 -2.05 -0.22 -3.19
C ALA A 95 -1.12 0.90 -2.73
N ARG A 96 -0.85 0.94 -1.42
CA ARG A 96 0.28 1.70 -0.89
C ARG A 96 1.53 0.85 -1.12
N VAL A 97 2.50 1.36 -1.87
CA VAL A 97 3.80 0.70 -2.07
C VAL A 97 4.87 1.55 -1.40
N GLU A 98 5.61 0.96 -0.46
CA GLU A 98 6.71 1.61 0.23
C GLU A 98 7.96 0.76 0.14
N ALA A 99 9.12 1.38 -0.09
CA ALA A 99 10.38 0.68 -0.23
C ALA A 99 11.41 1.19 0.78
N VAL A 100 12.11 0.28 1.44
CA VAL A 100 13.16 0.57 2.41
C VAL A 100 14.45 -0.17 2.10
N PRO A 101 15.62 0.39 2.49
CA PRO A 101 16.91 -0.15 2.11
C PRO A 101 17.42 -1.30 2.96
N ASP A 102 16.77 -1.62 4.09
CA ASP A 102 17.31 -2.58 5.04
C ASP A 102 16.22 -3.23 5.89
N GLY A 103 16.54 -4.42 6.42
CA GLY A 103 15.63 -5.20 7.26
C GLY A 103 15.24 -4.52 8.57
N THR A 104 16.10 -3.67 9.14
CA THR A 104 15.82 -2.98 10.43
C THR A 104 14.68 -1.98 10.26
N ARG A 105 14.74 -1.16 9.20
CA ARG A 105 13.65 -0.24 8.84
C ARG A 105 12.39 -0.99 8.45
N ALA A 106 12.52 -2.09 7.72
CA ALA A 106 11.39 -2.93 7.35
C ALA A 106 10.66 -3.49 8.58
N LEU A 107 11.40 -4.00 9.56
CA LEU A 107 10.85 -4.53 10.80
C LEU A 107 10.13 -3.44 11.62
N ALA A 108 10.72 -2.25 11.74
CA ALA A 108 10.10 -1.13 12.43
C ALA A 108 8.79 -0.68 11.76
N LEU A 109 8.78 -0.59 10.43
CA LEU A 109 7.58 -0.27 9.66
C LEU A 109 6.54 -1.38 9.79
N ALA A 110 6.91 -2.65 9.64
CA ALA A 110 5.98 -3.76 9.71
C ALA A 110 5.35 -3.93 11.10
N ARG A 111 6.05 -3.58 12.18
CA ARG A 111 5.48 -3.60 13.53
C ARG A 111 4.53 -2.44 13.80
N SER A 112 4.81 -1.26 13.26
CA SER A 112 3.94 -0.08 13.42
C SER A 112 2.72 -0.14 12.50
N HIS A 113 2.91 -0.58 11.26
CA HIS A 113 1.90 -0.66 10.21
C HIS A 113 2.07 -2.01 9.48
N PRO A 114 1.43 -3.09 9.94
CA PRO A 114 1.58 -4.41 9.33
C PRO A 114 1.20 -4.41 7.85
N PRO A 115 2.12 -4.74 6.93
CA PRO A 115 1.82 -4.77 5.51
C PRO A 115 0.94 -5.97 5.16
N ASN A 116 0.29 -5.90 4.00
CA ASN A 116 -0.44 -7.00 3.39
C ASN A 116 0.49 -7.91 2.57
N LEU A 117 1.68 -7.46 2.22
CA LEU A 117 2.73 -8.23 1.56
C LEU A 117 4.10 -7.61 1.87
N VAL A 118 5.08 -8.46 2.19
CA VAL A 118 6.50 -8.09 2.21
C VAL A 118 7.20 -8.72 1.02
N LEU A 119 7.92 -7.92 0.25
CA LEU A 119 8.85 -8.38 -0.78
C LEU A 119 10.27 -8.07 -0.32
N SER A 120 11.07 -9.08 -0.01
CA SER A 120 12.40 -8.91 0.60
C SER A 120 13.50 -9.54 -0.23
N ASP A 121 14.63 -8.86 -0.36
CA ASP A 121 15.90 -9.50 -0.68
C ASP A 121 16.37 -10.34 0.51
N LEU A 122 17.18 -11.37 0.23
CA LEU A 122 17.93 -12.10 1.26
C LEU A 122 19.25 -11.42 1.57
N ASP A 123 19.98 -11.02 0.55
CA ASP A 123 21.39 -10.65 0.68
C ASP A 123 21.52 -9.16 1.00
N MET A 124 21.08 -8.77 2.20
CA MET A 124 21.16 -7.39 2.68
C MET A 124 22.19 -7.24 3.81
N PRO A 125 22.92 -6.12 3.87
CA PRO A 125 23.83 -5.82 4.98
C PRO A 125 23.06 -5.54 6.28
N GLY A 126 23.63 -5.99 7.40
CA GLY A 126 23.00 -5.87 8.71
C GLY A 126 21.94 -6.95 8.90
N MET A 127 20.67 -6.55 8.98
CA MET A 127 19.56 -7.50 9.07
C MET A 127 19.22 -8.03 7.67
N ASN A 128 19.54 -9.30 7.45
CA ASN A 128 19.31 -9.96 6.17
C ASN A 128 17.83 -10.43 6.04
N GLY A 129 17.43 -10.90 4.86
CA GLY A 129 16.05 -11.34 4.62
C GLY A 129 15.64 -12.58 5.44
N ILE A 130 16.61 -13.40 5.85
CA ILE A 130 16.39 -14.57 6.72
C ILE A 130 15.98 -14.11 8.12
N GLU A 131 16.77 -13.22 8.71
CA GLU A 131 16.55 -12.65 10.04
C GLU A 131 15.26 -11.82 10.06
N LEU A 132 15.02 -11.00 9.04
CA LEU A 132 13.78 -10.26 8.89
C LEU A 132 12.57 -11.20 8.87
N THR A 133 12.63 -12.28 8.09
CA THR A 133 11.54 -13.26 8.00
C THR A 133 11.28 -13.90 9.36
N ALA A 134 12.33 -14.31 10.08
CA ALA A 134 12.20 -14.89 11.42
C ALA A 134 11.54 -13.92 12.41
N GLU A 135 11.98 -12.65 12.43
CA GLU A 135 11.43 -11.60 13.29
C GLU A 135 9.96 -11.28 12.97
N LEU A 136 9.59 -11.26 11.69
CA LEU A 136 8.20 -11.05 11.27
C LEU A 136 7.31 -12.23 11.68
N ARG A 137 7.80 -13.47 11.57
CA ARG A 137 7.08 -14.68 12.00
C ARG A 137 6.96 -14.80 13.51
N ALA A 138 7.92 -14.28 14.27
CA ALA A 138 7.89 -14.32 15.73
C ALA A 138 6.84 -13.37 16.36
N HIS A 139 6.40 -12.34 15.64
CA HIS A 139 5.54 -11.28 16.19
C HIS A 139 4.07 -11.43 15.77
N GLU A 140 3.13 -11.36 16.73
CA GLU A 140 1.70 -11.68 16.53
C GLU A 140 1.05 -10.86 15.39
N ALA A 141 1.38 -9.57 15.30
CA ALA A 141 0.81 -8.69 14.29
C ALA A 141 1.28 -8.98 12.85
N THR A 142 2.46 -9.58 12.69
CA THR A 142 3.14 -9.76 11.40
C THR A 142 3.28 -11.23 10.99
N ARG A 143 3.04 -12.18 11.89
CA ARG A 143 3.30 -13.61 11.63
C ARG A 143 2.52 -14.20 10.45
N GLU A 144 1.39 -13.59 10.10
CA GLU A 144 0.49 -14.00 9.01
C GLU A 144 0.65 -13.14 7.75
N VAL A 145 1.59 -12.19 7.75
CA VAL A 145 1.89 -11.36 6.58
C VAL A 145 2.58 -12.25 5.55
N PRO A 146 2.11 -12.30 4.30
CA PRO A 146 2.78 -13.07 3.28
C PRO A 146 4.14 -12.45 2.95
N ILE A 147 5.15 -13.30 2.79
CA ILE A 147 6.53 -12.88 2.49
C ILE A 147 6.95 -13.51 1.16
N LEU A 148 7.25 -12.67 0.18
CA LEU A 148 7.87 -13.04 -1.10
C LEU A 148 9.35 -12.68 -1.05
N VAL A 149 10.21 -13.68 -1.15
CA VAL A 149 11.66 -13.47 -1.14
C VAL A 149 12.20 -13.42 -2.57
N ALA A 150 12.98 -12.39 -2.89
CA ALA A 150 13.65 -12.22 -4.17
C ALA A 150 15.18 -12.25 -4.00
N THR A 151 15.85 -13.32 -4.42
CA THR A 151 17.29 -13.53 -4.14
C THR A 151 18.09 -13.79 -5.41
N GLY A 152 19.37 -13.40 -5.43
CA GLY A 152 20.32 -13.79 -6.47
C GLY A 152 20.84 -15.23 -6.34
N VAL A 153 20.62 -15.87 -5.19
CA VAL A 153 21.05 -17.25 -4.92
C VAL A 153 19.99 -18.23 -5.43
N GLY A 154 20.43 -19.21 -6.22
CA GLY A 154 19.52 -20.19 -6.83
C GLY A 154 20.20 -21.54 -7.07
N GLY A 155 19.55 -22.60 -6.60
CA GLY A 155 20.00 -23.98 -6.82
C GLY A 155 19.27 -25.00 -5.95
N PRO A 156 19.34 -26.32 -6.27
CA PRO A 156 18.65 -27.35 -5.50
C PRO A 156 19.03 -27.42 -4.02
N ARG A 157 20.28 -27.06 -3.67
CA ARG A 157 20.75 -27.02 -2.28
C ARG A 157 20.21 -25.80 -1.54
N ASP A 158 20.18 -24.66 -2.21
CA ASP A 158 19.67 -23.40 -1.64
C ASP A 158 18.16 -23.51 -1.40
N TRP A 159 17.44 -24.22 -2.27
CA TRP A 159 16.00 -24.43 -2.13
C TRP A 159 15.60 -25.14 -0.82
N HIS A 160 16.45 -26.05 -0.32
CA HIS A 160 16.19 -26.72 0.95
C HIS A 160 16.24 -25.71 2.12
N VAL A 161 17.25 -24.84 2.13
CA VAL A 161 17.41 -23.79 3.15
C VAL A 161 16.30 -22.75 3.04
N LEU A 162 16.01 -22.30 1.81
CA LEU A 162 14.93 -21.36 1.53
C LEU A 162 13.57 -21.92 1.95
N SER A 163 13.29 -23.21 1.71
CA SER A 163 12.01 -23.81 2.10
C SER A 163 11.77 -23.80 3.62
N GLN A 164 12.83 -23.73 4.43
CA GLN A 164 12.74 -23.67 5.90
C GLN A 164 12.64 -22.24 6.45
N LEU A 165 12.81 -21.22 5.60
CA LEU A 165 12.79 -19.80 5.99
C LEU A 165 11.42 -19.35 6.52
N GLY A 166 10.35 -20.05 6.12
CA GLY A 166 8.98 -19.66 6.42
C GLY A 166 8.45 -18.52 5.55
N ALA A 167 9.07 -18.22 4.41
CA ALA A 167 8.47 -17.35 3.39
C ALA A 167 7.40 -18.10 2.58
N ASP A 168 6.45 -17.35 2.01
CA ASP A 168 5.32 -17.92 1.27
C ASP A 168 5.63 -18.18 -0.19
N ALA A 169 6.59 -17.44 -0.76
CA ALA A 169 7.02 -17.59 -2.14
C ALA A 169 8.47 -17.11 -2.30
N PHE A 170 9.10 -17.62 -3.36
CA PHE A 170 10.49 -17.32 -3.71
C PHE A 170 10.59 -17.03 -5.20
N VAL A 171 11.46 -16.08 -5.54
CA VAL A 171 11.80 -15.72 -6.91
C VAL A 171 13.30 -15.48 -7.03
N ILE A 172 13.90 -15.95 -8.12
CA ILE A 172 15.35 -15.82 -8.36
C ILE A 172 15.59 -14.62 -9.27
N LYS A 173 16.55 -13.76 -8.90
CA LYS A 173 17.03 -12.65 -9.71
C LYS A 173 17.96 -13.20 -10.83
N PRO A 174 17.86 -12.71 -12.08
CA PRO A 174 16.87 -11.75 -12.58
C PRO A 174 15.50 -12.41 -12.82
N PHE A 175 14.43 -11.70 -12.49
CA PHE A 175 13.05 -12.17 -12.63
C PHE A 175 12.28 -11.42 -13.71
N ASP A 176 11.25 -12.08 -14.25
CA ASP A 176 10.29 -11.44 -15.16
C ASP A 176 9.35 -10.52 -14.34
N PRO A 177 9.15 -9.25 -14.75
CA PRO A 177 8.20 -8.37 -14.08
C PRO A 177 6.78 -8.96 -13.91
N LEU A 178 6.28 -9.71 -14.89
CA LEU A 178 4.97 -10.37 -14.81
C LEU A 178 4.94 -11.49 -13.76
N GLN A 179 6.07 -12.16 -13.53
CA GLN A 179 6.18 -13.18 -12.49
C GLN A 179 5.99 -12.56 -11.11
N ILE A 180 6.66 -11.43 -10.83
CA ILE A 180 6.50 -10.69 -9.57
C ILE A 180 5.06 -10.22 -9.38
N ILE A 181 4.45 -9.66 -10.42
CA ILE A 181 3.06 -9.18 -10.35
C ILE A 181 2.12 -10.33 -10.02
N GLY A 182 2.21 -11.46 -10.72
CA GLY A 182 1.33 -12.61 -10.49
C GLY A 182 1.49 -13.25 -9.10
N MET A 183 2.73 -13.33 -8.61
CA MET A 183 2.99 -13.79 -7.24
C MET A 183 2.43 -12.81 -6.20
N ALA A 184 2.66 -11.51 -6.37
CA ALA A 184 2.13 -10.48 -5.47
C ALA A 184 0.60 -10.48 -5.44
N GLU A 185 -0.06 -10.58 -6.60
CA GLU A 185 -1.51 -10.68 -6.71
C GLU A 185 -2.06 -11.91 -5.96
N SER A 186 -1.44 -13.07 -6.16
CA SER A 186 -1.84 -14.32 -5.49
C SER A 186 -1.70 -14.24 -3.97
N LEU A 187 -0.60 -13.66 -3.48
CA LEU A 187 -0.35 -13.51 -2.05
C LEU A 187 -1.27 -12.47 -1.40
N LEU A 188 -1.51 -11.34 -2.08
CA LEU A 188 -2.45 -10.32 -1.62
C LEU A 188 -3.88 -10.85 -1.54
N ALA A 189 -4.31 -11.63 -2.54
CA ALA A 189 -5.62 -12.30 -2.53
C ALA A 189 -5.75 -13.28 -1.36
N ARG A 190 -4.70 -14.08 -1.10
CA ARG A 190 -4.66 -14.99 0.06
C ARG A 190 -4.74 -14.23 1.39
N ARG A 191 -4.05 -13.10 1.50
CA ARG A 191 -4.08 -12.24 2.70
C ARG A 191 -5.46 -11.62 2.92
N ALA A 192 -6.13 -11.16 1.86
CA ALA A 192 -7.47 -10.60 1.95
C ALA A 192 -8.53 -11.65 2.32
N ALA A 193 -8.38 -12.90 1.85
CA ALA A 193 -9.25 -14.01 2.20
C ALA A 193 -9.08 -14.48 3.66
N TRP A 194 -7.95 -14.17 4.29
CA TRP A 194 -7.67 -14.55 5.68
C TRP A 194 -8.42 -13.65 6.67
N ARG A 195 -9.32 -14.25 7.45
CA ARG A 195 -9.98 -13.61 8.59
C ARG A 195 -9.25 -13.98 9.88
N PRO A 196 -8.82 -13.01 10.71
CA PRO A 196 -8.25 -13.33 12.00
C PRO A 196 -9.30 -14.03 12.88
N PRO A 197 -8.92 -15.04 13.69
CA PRO A 197 -9.81 -15.62 14.67
C PRO A 197 -10.28 -14.52 15.65
N PRO A 198 -11.56 -14.54 16.09
CA PRO A 198 -12.06 -13.53 17.02
C PRO A 198 -11.19 -13.52 18.28
N ARG A 199 -10.66 -12.35 18.63
CA ARG A 199 -9.90 -12.17 19.87
C ARG A 199 -10.82 -12.55 21.03
N SER A 200 -10.57 -13.68 21.67
CA SER A 200 -11.25 -14.05 22.91
C SER A 200 -11.05 -12.90 23.90
N ARG A 201 -12.14 -12.22 24.28
CA ARG A 201 -12.11 -11.23 25.35
C ARG A 201 -11.59 -11.96 26.59
N ARG A 202 -10.39 -11.60 27.06
CA ARG A 202 -9.93 -12.01 28.38
C ARG A 202 -10.95 -11.42 29.36
N SER A 203 -11.77 -12.29 29.94
CA SER A 203 -12.52 -12.02 31.14
C SER A 203 -11.52 -11.84 32.28
N SER A 204 -11.41 -10.61 32.76
CA SER A 204 -10.83 -10.27 34.06
C SER A 204 -11.74 -9.26 34.70
#